data_AF-A0A0L8V674-F1
#
_entry.id   AF-A0A0L8V674-F1
#
_cell.length_a   1.000
_cell.length_b   1.000
_cell.length_c   1.000
_cell.angle_alpha   90.00
_cell.angle_beta   90.00
_cell.angle_gamma   90.00
#
_symmetry.space_group_name_H-M   'P 1'
#
loop_
_entity.id
_entity.type
_entity.pdbx_description
1 polymer ?
#
loop_
_entity_poly.entity_id
_entity_poly.type
_entity_poly.pdbx_seq_one_letter_code
_entity_poly.pdbx_strand_id
1 'polypeptide(L)'
;MDEIAIAARKGKSSLYYYFASKEEVFQAVVEQEAGILFAKIEHAVKEQTNAREKLIAYVLVRMKGFHDFVNYYDALKNDFLSKIEFIEKIREKHDQKEQASIARILEEGIQSGEFRKLNIELTARTVVIALRGLEEPYFLTGEDVDLEKHLKDLLHILFHGIAT
;
A
#
# COMPACT_ATOMS: atom_id res chain seq x y z
N MET A 1 17.66 -7.17 -19.60
CA MET A 1 17.99 -8.54 -19.16
C MET A 1 19.49 -8.72 -18.97
N ASP A 2 20.33 -8.31 -19.93
CA ASP A 2 21.79 -8.46 -19.81
C ASP A 2 22.38 -7.77 -18.58
N GLU A 3 22.05 -6.50 -18.37
CA GLU A 3 22.51 -5.75 -17.19
C GLU A 3 22.03 -6.38 -15.86
N ILE A 4 20.79 -6.89 -15.83
CA ILE A 4 20.21 -7.55 -14.65
C ILE A 4 20.97 -8.85 -14.36
N ALA A 5 21.27 -9.66 -15.37
CA ALA A 5 22.00 -10.90 -15.22
C ALA A 5 23.42 -10.66 -14.67
N ILE A 6 24.11 -9.64 -15.21
CA ILE A 6 25.44 -9.21 -14.75
C ILE A 6 25.37 -8.76 -13.28
N ALA A 7 24.45 -7.85 -12.95
CA ALA A 7 24.30 -7.31 -11.60
C ALA A 7 23.93 -8.41 -10.58
N ALA A 8 23.06 -9.34 -10.96
CA ALA A 8 22.65 -10.48 -10.13
C ALA A 8 23.71 -11.60 -10.07
N ARG A 9 24.82 -11.49 -10.82
CA ARG A 9 25.83 -12.54 -10.99
C ARG A 9 25.22 -13.88 -11.42
N LYS A 10 24.26 -13.84 -12.34
CA LYS A 10 23.57 -15.00 -12.92
C LYS A 10 23.80 -15.04 -14.43
N GLY A 11 23.74 -16.24 -15.02
CA GLY A 11 23.77 -16.39 -16.47
C GLY A 11 22.49 -15.83 -17.12
N LYS A 12 22.62 -15.18 -18.29
CA LYS A 12 21.48 -14.68 -19.07
C LYS A 12 20.43 -15.77 -19.29
N SER A 13 20.86 -16.97 -19.68
CA SER A 13 19.98 -18.13 -19.90
C SER A 13 19.25 -18.57 -18.63
N SER A 14 19.88 -18.46 -17.46
CA SER A 14 19.24 -18.76 -16.17
C SER A 14 18.15 -17.73 -15.85
N LEU A 15 18.35 -16.46 -16.19
CA LEU A 15 17.33 -15.43 -15.97
C LEU A 15 16.14 -15.63 -16.90
N TYR A 16 16.38 -15.94 -18.18
CA TYR A 16 15.31 -16.24 -19.15
C TYR A 16 14.52 -17.52 -18.85
N TYR A 17 15.10 -18.44 -18.08
CA TYR A 17 14.38 -19.61 -17.60
C TYR A 17 13.23 -19.22 -16.64
N TYR A 18 13.40 -18.15 -15.86
CA TYR A 18 12.39 -17.68 -14.90
C TYR A 18 11.55 -16.52 -15.41
N PHE A 19 12.10 -15.69 -16.30
CA PHE A 19 11.45 -14.45 -16.75
C PHE A 19 11.67 -14.23 -18.25
N ALA A 20 10.58 -14.15 -19.01
CA ALA A 20 10.59 -13.91 -20.45
C ALA A 20 11.03 -12.48 -20.81
N SER A 21 10.83 -11.50 -19.93
CA SER A 21 11.18 -10.10 -20.21
C SER A 21 11.64 -9.30 -18.98
N LYS A 22 12.15 -8.08 -19.22
CA LYS A 22 12.55 -7.15 -18.14
C LYS A 22 11.33 -6.69 -17.33
N GLU A 23 10.19 -6.56 -17.99
CA GLU A 23 8.90 -6.21 -17.39
C GLU A 23 8.42 -7.31 -16.45
N GLU A 24 8.62 -8.59 -16.79
CA GLU A 24 8.27 -9.72 -15.91
C GLU A 24 9.18 -9.78 -14.68
N VAL A 25 10.49 -9.50 -14.84
CA VAL A 25 11.40 -9.32 -13.69
C VAL A 25 10.91 -8.18 -12.80
N PHE A 26 10.52 -7.06 -13.39
CA PHE A 26 10.00 -5.91 -12.64
C PHE A 26 8.70 -6.27 -11.91
N GLN A 27 7.77 -6.99 -12.55
CA GLN A 27 6.53 -7.47 -11.92
C GLN A 27 6.82 -8.33 -10.69
N ALA A 28 7.75 -9.28 -10.82
CA ALA A 28 8.13 -10.16 -9.72
C ALA A 28 8.71 -9.38 -8.53
N VAL A 29 9.52 -8.34 -8.80
CA VAL A 29 10.03 -7.44 -7.75
C VAL A 29 8.87 -6.69 -7.07
N VAL A 30 7.96 -6.08 -7.83
CA VAL A 30 6.83 -5.32 -7.25
C VAL A 30 5.90 -6.25 -6.43
N GLU A 31 5.63 -7.46 -6.92
CA GLU A 31 4.83 -8.45 -6.19
C GLU A 31 5.51 -8.89 -4.89
N GLN A 32 6.84 -9.06 -4.90
CA GLN A 32 7.61 -9.37 -3.70
C GLN A 32 7.57 -8.22 -2.67
N GLU A 33 7.78 -6.98 -3.12
CA GLU A 33 7.70 -5.79 -2.25
C GLU A 33 6.31 -5.61 -1.65
N ALA A 34 5.26 -5.82 -2.44
CA ALA A 34 3.88 -5.82 -1.96
C ALA A 34 3.68 -6.87 -0.86
N GLY A 35 4.18 -8.09 -1.05
CA GLY A 35 4.11 -9.16 -0.05
C GLY A 35 4.82 -8.80 1.26
N ILE A 36 6.00 -8.19 1.18
CA ILE A 36 6.74 -7.70 2.35
C ILE A 36 5.94 -6.62 3.08
N LEU A 37 5.35 -5.68 2.35
CA LEU A 37 4.52 -4.63 2.93
C LEU A 37 3.28 -5.21 3.63
N PHE A 38 2.58 -6.16 3.01
CA PHE A 38 1.45 -6.84 3.65
C PHE A 38 1.83 -7.52 4.96
N ALA A 39 2.98 -8.21 4.99
CA ALA A 39 3.46 -8.85 6.22
C ALA A 39 3.76 -7.83 7.33
N LYS A 40 4.36 -6.68 6.98
CA LYS A 40 4.61 -5.58 7.93
C LYS A 40 3.31 -4.99 8.49
N ILE A 41 2.32 -4.78 7.62
CA ILE A 41 0.99 -4.29 8.02
C ILE A 41 0.33 -5.28 8.98
N GLU A 42 0.31 -6.56 8.64
CA GLU A 42 -0.28 -7.59 9.50
C GLU A 42 0.39 -7.66 10.88
N HIS A 43 1.72 -7.55 10.92
CA HIS A 43 2.46 -7.51 12.18
C HIS A 43 2.05 -6.31 13.03
N ALA A 44 2.09 -5.11 12.46
CA ALA A 44 1.78 -3.88 13.18
C ALA A 44 0.33 -3.85 13.69
N VAL A 45 -0.62 -4.39 12.92
CA VAL A 45 -2.01 -4.55 13.35
C VAL A 45 -2.12 -5.55 14.50
N LYS A 46 -1.41 -6.68 14.46
CA LYS A 46 -1.44 -7.69 15.52
C LYS A 46 -0.85 -7.19 16.85
N GLU A 47 0.04 -6.22 16.83
CA GLU A 47 0.63 -5.61 18.02
C GLU A 47 -0.35 -4.68 18.77
N GLN A 48 -1.41 -4.21 18.10
CA GLN A 48 -2.38 -3.30 18.72
C GLN A 48 -3.53 -4.06 19.37
N THR A 49 -3.98 -3.55 20.53
CA THR A 49 -5.05 -4.19 21.31
C THR A 49 -6.44 -3.80 20.81
N ASN A 50 -6.67 -2.53 20.56
CA ASN A 50 -8.00 -1.99 20.24
C ASN A 50 -8.13 -1.70 18.73
N ALA A 51 -9.36 -1.70 18.22
CA ALA A 51 -9.63 -1.58 16.79
C ALA A 51 -9.24 -0.21 16.23
N ARG A 52 -9.35 0.86 17.03
CA ARG A 52 -8.92 2.20 16.63
C ARG A 52 -7.42 2.23 16.33
N GLU A 53 -6.59 1.73 17.25
CA GLU A 53 -5.14 1.68 17.09
C GLU A 53 -4.74 0.71 15.97
N LYS A 54 -5.46 -0.40 15.78
CA LYS A 54 -5.26 -1.29 14.62
C LYS A 54 -5.43 -0.55 13.30
N LEU A 55 -6.47 0.28 13.17
CA LEU A 55 -6.71 1.04 11.95
C LEU A 55 -5.65 2.12 11.74
N ILE A 56 -5.22 2.80 12.82
CA ILE A 56 -4.10 3.76 12.77
C ILE A 56 -2.82 3.07 12.30
N ALA A 57 -2.44 1.96 12.93
CA ALA A 57 -1.25 1.19 12.59
C ALA A 57 -1.28 0.71 11.13
N TYR A 58 -2.43 0.22 10.66
CA TYR A 58 -2.64 -0.17 9.28
C TYR A 58 -2.33 0.99 8.32
N VAL A 59 -2.96 2.14 8.53
CA VAL A 59 -2.82 3.32 7.67
C VAL A 59 -1.39 3.82 7.65
N LEU A 60 -0.75 3.95 8.81
CA LEU A 60 0.62 4.44 8.94
C LEU A 60 1.62 3.52 8.23
N VAL A 61 1.56 2.21 8.50
CA VAL A 61 2.51 1.25 7.93
C VAL A 61 2.32 1.11 6.44
N ARG A 62 1.07 1.07 5.95
CA ARG A 62 0.82 1.08 4.50
C ARG A 62 1.46 2.30 3.86
N MET A 63 1.11 3.49 4.34
CA MET A 63 1.46 4.73 3.66
C MET A 63 2.96 5.01 3.72
N LYS A 64 3.61 4.66 4.84
CA LYS A 64 5.07 4.67 4.94
C LYS A 64 5.73 3.66 4.00
N GLY A 65 5.26 2.42 3.97
CA GLY A 65 5.84 1.41 3.09
C GLY A 65 5.68 1.75 1.61
N PHE A 66 4.58 2.41 1.27
CA PHE A 66 4.36 2.94 -0.07
C PHE A 66 5.32 4.08 -0.40
N HIS A 67 5.46 5.06 0.51
CA HIS A 67 6.42 6.15 0.38
C HIS A 67 7.87 5.64 0.21
N ASP A 68 8.28 4.68 1.04
CA ASP A 68 9.61 4.05 0.98
C ASP A 68 9.83 3.35 -0.38
N PHE A 69 8.81 2.66 -0.90
CA PHE A 69 8.86 2.01 -2.21
C PHE A 69 9.06 3.04 -3.34
N VAL A 70 8.29 4.13 -3.34
CA VAL A 70 8.44 5.20 -4.36
C VAL A 70 9.81 5.87 -4.29
N ASN A 71 10.34 6.08 -3.08
CA ASN A 71 11.66 6.66 -2.89
C ASN A 71 12.81 5.74 -3.27
N TYR A 72 12.71 4.44 -2.98
CA TYR A 72 13.75 3.48 -3.31
C TYR A 72 13.86 3.24 -4.83
N TYR A 73 12.73 3.30 -5.53
CA TYR A 73 12.66 3.11 -6.96
C TYR A 73 12.46 4.46 -7.67
N ASP A 74 13.45 5.36 -7.64
CA ASP A 74 13.39 6.68 -8.30
C ASP A 74 12.99 6.63 -9.80
N ALA A 75 13.26 5.51 -10.48
CA ALA A 75 12.80 5.24 -11.85
C ALA A 75 11.27 5.13 -11.98
N LEU A 76 10.55 5.00 -10.87
CA LEU A 76 9.11 5.14 -10.80
C LEU A 76 8.68 6.60 -10.81
N LYS A 77 9.42 7.52 -10.20
CA LYS A 77 9.07 8.96 -10.17
C LYS A 77 9.13 9.58 -11.58
N ASN A 78 10.20 9.29 -12.32
CA ASN A 78 10.42 9.88 -13.66
C ASN A 78 9.52 9.31 -14.76
N ASP A 79 8.83 8.20 -14.49
CA ASP A 79 8.10 7.43 -15.50
C ASP A 79 6.78 6.89 -14.92
N PHE A 80 6.26 7.56 -13.88
CA PHE A 80 5.12 7.07 -13.11
C PHE A 80 3.88 6.92 -13.99
N LEU A 81 3.59 7.94 -14.80
CA LEU A 81 2.42 7.95 -15.68
C LEU A 81 2.45 6.80 -16.70
N SER A 82 3.63 6.38 -17.15
CA SER A 82 3.75 5.24 -18.08
C SER A 82 3.65 3.88 -17.37
N LYS A 83 3.84 3.85 -16.05
CA LYS A 83 3.83 2.64 -15.22
C LYS A 83 2.61 2.51 -14.32
N ILE A 84 1.74 3.53 -14.26
CA ILE A 84 0.57 3.54 -13.38
C ILE A 84 -0.39 2.39 -13.70
N GLU A 85 -0.69 2.14 -14.98
CA GLU A 85 -1.54 1.02 -15.38
C GLU A 85 -0.97 -0.34 -14.95
N PHE A 86 0.35 -0.48 -14.99
CA PHE A 86 1.03 -1.69 -14.55
C PHE A 86 0.95 -1.87 -13.04
N ILE A 87 1.17 -0.79 -12.28
CA ILE A 87 1.05 -0.78 -10.81
C ILE A 87 -0.40 -1.09 -10.40
N GLU A 88 -1.39 -0.48 -11.06
CA GLU A 88 -2.81 -0.73 -10.79
C GLU A 88 -3.18 -2.20 -11.05
N LYS A 89 -2.71 -2.83 -12.14
CA LYS A 89 -2.94 -4.26 -12.38
C LYS A 89 -2.40 -5.15 -11.26
N ILE A 90 -1.28 -4.77 -10.64
CA ILE A 90 -0.72 -5.51 -9.50
C ILE A 90 -1.55 -5.25 -8.25
N ARG A 91 -2.02 -4.02 -8.05
CA ARG A 91 -2.90 -3.65 -6.93
C ARG A 91 -4.22 -4.39 -6.99
N GLU A 92 -4.87 -4.48 -8.15
CA GLU A 92 -6.13 -5.19 -8.35
C GLU A 92 -6.10 -6.63 -7.84
N LYS A 93 -4.95 -7.33 -7.99
CA LYS A 93 -4.75 -8.69 -7.44
C LYS A 93 -4.79 -8.74 -5.91
N HIS A 94 -4.52 -7.62 -5.26
CA HIS A 94 -4.41 -7.46 -3.81
C HIS A 94 -5.56 -6.64 -3.19
N ASP A 95 -6.39 -5.96 -3.99
CA ASP A 95 -7.52 -5.14 -3.55
C ASP A 95 -8.41 -5.86 -2.55
N GLN A 96 -8.77 -7.11 -2.86
CA GLN A 96 -9.63 -7.92 -2.00
C GLN A 96 -8.97 -8.19 -0.64
N LYS A 97 -7.65 -8.40 -0.60
CA LYS A 97 -6.91 -8.62 0.65
C LYS A 97 -6.78 -7.34 1.48
N GLU A 98 -6.61 -6.21 0.80
CA GLU A 98 -6.55 -4.88 1.42
C GLU A 98 -7.89 -4.56 2.10
N GLN A 99 -8.98 -4.67 1.33
CA GLN A 99 -10.34 -4.45 1.82
C GLN A 99 -10.72 -5.42 2.93
N ALA A 100 -10.39 -6.72 2.79
CA ALA A 100 -10.68 -7.72 3.82
C ALA A 100 -9.93 -7.46 5.13
N SER A 101 -8.71 -6.92 5.07
CA SER A 101 -7.95 -6.55 6.27
C SER A 101 -8.60 -5.39 7.02
N ILE A 102 -9.00 -4.33 6.31
CA ILE A 102 -9.70 -3.19 6.93
C ILE A 102 -11.08 -3.62 7.42
N ALA A 103 -11.82 -4.42 6.66
CA ALA A 103 -13.13 -4.93 7.05
C ALA A 103 -13.09 -5.69 8.38
N ARG A 104 -12.06 -6.53 8.59
CA ARG A 104 -11.86 -7.23 9.87
C ARG A 104 -11.65 -6.27 11.04
N ILE A 105 -10.81 -5.24 10.86
CA ILE A 105 -10.58 -4.21 11.89
C ILE A 105 -11.89 -3.47 12.22
N LEU A 106 -12.67 -3.11 11.19
CA LEU A 106 -13.96 -2.44 11.37
C LEU A 106 -14.96 -3.34 12.11
N GLU A 107 -15.03 -4.62 11.75
CA GLU A 107 -15.89 -5.60 12.42
C GLU A 107 -15.53 -5.75 13.90
N GLU A 108 -14.24 -5.91 14.22
CA GLU A 108 -13.75 -5.96 15.60
C GLU A 108 -14.15 -4.72 16.39
N GLY A 109 -13.97 -3.52 15.81
CA GLY A 109 -14.32 -2.27 16.49
C GLY A 109 -15.82 -2.07 16.68
N ILE A 110 -16.66 -2.58 15.79
CA ILE A 110 -18.12 -2.59 16.00
C ILE A 110 -18.48 -3.55 17.14
N GLN A 111 -17.85 -4.73 17.20
CA GLN A 111 -18.10 -5.72 18.25
C GLN A 111 -17.62 -5.24 19.63
N SER A 112 -16.49 -4.54 19.70
CA SER A 112 -15.95 -3.96 20.94
C SER A 112 -16.65 -2.66 21.37
N GLY A 113 -17.49 -2.07 20.51
CA GLY A 113 -18.17 -0.80 20.76
C GLY A 113 -17.31 0.44 20.53
N GLU A 114 -16.09 0.28 20.00
CA GLU A 114 -15.20 1.39 19.62
C GLU A 114 -15.70 2.13 18.37
N PHE A 115 -16.34 1.42 17.44
CA PHE A 115 -16.91 1.99 16.22
C PHE A 115 -18.42 1.88 16.21
N ARG A 116 -19.08 2.91 15.68
CA ARG A 116 -20.52 2.89 15.41
C ARG A 116 -20.86 1.84 14.36
N LYS A 117 -22.10 1.34 14.37
CA LYS A 117 -22.60 0.50 13.27
C LYS A 117 -22.52 1.26 11.94
N LEU A 118 -21.93 0.60 10.95
CA LEU A 118 -21.69 1.12 9.60
C LEU A 118 -21.73 -0.03 8.58
N ASN A 119 -21.82 0.31 7.30
CA ASN A 119 -21.65 -0.67 6.24
C ASN A 119 -20.15 -1.00 6.12
N ILE A 120 -19.75 -2.16 6.63
CA ILE A 120 -18.34 -2.58 6.72
C ILE A 120 -17.68 -2.63 5.34
N GLU A 121 -18.34 -3.26 4.36
CA GLU A 121 -17.80 -3.42 3.01
C GLU A 121 -17.59 -2.06 2.32
N LEU A 122 -18.63 -1.20 2.33
CA LEU A 122 -18.55 0.13 1.73
C LEU A 122 -17.49 0.99 2.43
N THR A 123 -17.41 0.92 3.76
CA THR A 123 -16.45 1.71 4.53
C THR A 123 -15.02 1.24 4.27
N ALA A 124 -14.77 -0.07 4.29
CA ALA A 124 -13.45 -0.63 3.97
C ALA A 124 -13.00 -0.22 2.57
N ARG A 125 -13.88 -0.34 1.57
CA ARG A 125 -13.61 0.11 0.20
C ARG A 125 -13.32 1.61 0.14
N THR A 126 -14.08 2.44 0.85
CA THR A 126 -13.89 3.89 0.88
C THR A 126 -12.55 4.27 1.49
N VAL A 127 -12.14 3.60 2.58
CA VAL A 127 -10.82 3.81 3.20
C VAL A 127 -9.70 3.46 2.22
N VAL A 128 -9.79 2.33 1.51
CA VAL A 128 -8.79 1.96 0.48
C VAL A 128 -8.69 3.03 -0.62
N ILE A 129 -9.83 3.50 -1.14
CA ILE A 129 -9.86 4.55 -2.17
C ILE A 129 -9.24 5.85 -1.66
N ALA A 130 -9.56 6.27 -0.43
CA ALA A 130 -9.00 7.47 0.18
C ALA A 130 -7.48 7.37 0.32
N LEU A 131 -6.96 6.23 0.79
CA LEU A 131 -5.52 6.00 0.90
C LEU A 131 -4.83 6.08 -0.48
N ARG A 132 -5.41 5.49 -1.52
CA ARG A 132 -4.88 5.60 -2.89
C ARG A 132 -4.88 7.04 -3.42
N GLY A 133 -5.94 7.80 -3.15
CA GLY A 133 -6.00 9.22 -3.53
C GLY A 133 -4.88 10.04 -2.87
N LEU A 134 -4.49 9.68 -1.65
CA LEU A 134 -3.39 10.32 -0.94
C LEU A 134 -2.00 9.86 -1.41
N GLU A 135 -1.91 8.89 -2.32
CA GLU A 135 -0.62 8.43 -2.86
C GLU A 135 -0.09 9.32 -3.98
N GLU A 136 -0.98 10.01 -4.70
CA GLU A 136 -0.65 10.81 -5.89
C GLU A 136 0.46 11.85 -5.64
N PRO A 137 0.45 12.64 -4.53
CA PRO A 137 1.51 13.61 -4.28
C PRO A 137 2.91 13.00 -4.15
N TYR A 138 3.04 11.75 -3.69
CA TYR A 138 4.36 11.11 -3.57
C TYR A 138 5.01 10.83 -4.92
N PHE A 139 4.25 10.84 -6.01
CA PHE A 139 4.75 10.62 -7.36
C PHE A 139 4.97 11.92 -8.14
N LEU A 140 4.06 12.88 -7.99
CA LEU A 140 3.96 14.02 -8.90
C LEU A 140 4.68 15.26 -8.38
N THR A 141 4.76 15.43 -7.07
CA THR A 141 5.39 16.59 -6.46
C THR A 141 6.71 16.15 -5.85
N GLY A 142 7.84 16.66 -6.36
CA GLY A 142 9.12 16.60 -5.66
C GLY A 142 9.15 17.44 -4.38
N GLU A 143 7.98 17.73 -3.81
CA GLU A 143 7.80 18.45 -2.56
C GLU A 143 7.92 17.47 -1.41
N ASP A 144 8.53 17.94 -0.32
CA ASP A 144 8.64 17.22 0.95
C ASP A 144 7.25 17.19 1.60
N VAL A 145 6.40 16.27 1.12
CA VAL A 145 5.04 16.10 1.63
C VAL A 145 5.13 15.58 3.06
N ASP A 146 4.60 16.34 4.01
CA ASP A 146 4.47 15.93 5.41
C ASP A 146 3.43 14.79 5.51
N LEU A 147 3.91 13.58 5.25
CA LEU A 147 3.18 12.31 5.33
C LEU A 147 2.45 12.22 6.68
N GLU A 148 3.14 12.53 7.77
CA GLU A 148 2.53 12.41 9.10
C GLU A 148 1.33 13.34 9.25
N LYS A 149 1.42 14.57 8.77
CA LYS A 149 0.31 15.53 8.84
C LYS A 149 -0.89 15.07 8.02
N HIS A 150 -0.69 14.66 6.76
CA HIS A 150 -1.78 14.18 5.92
C HIS A 150 -2.46 12.94 6.49
N LEU A 151 -1.70 12.01 7.08
CA LEU A 151 -2.27 10.83 7.72
C LEU A 151 -3.02 11.17 9.00
N LYS A 152 -2.53 12.12 9.81
CA LYS A 152 -3.25 12.62 10.99
C LYS A 152 -4.59 13.24 10.59
N ASP A 153 -4.62 14.06 9.53
CA ASP A 153 -5.85 14.68 9.04
C ASP A 153 -6.84 13.65 8.48
N LEU A 154 -6.36 12.67 7.70
CA LEU A 154 -7.20 11.56 7.23
C LEU A 154 -7.82 10.79 8.39
N LEU A 155 -7.01 10.36 9.35
CA LEU A 155 -7.47 9.61 10.52
C LEU A 155 -8.45 10.43 11.35
N HIS A 156 -8.24 11.74 11.48
CA HIS A 156 -9.17 12.62 12.14
C HIS A 156 -10.54 12.65 11.43
N ILE A 157 -10.56 12.78 10.10
CA ILE A 157 -11.79 12.74 9.31
C ILE A 157 -12.49 11.39 9.44
N LEU A 158 -11.73 10.28 9.41
CA LEU A 158 -12.30 8.94 9.54
C LEU A 158 -12.96 8.71 10.90
N PHE A 159 -12.35 9.21 11.99
CA PHE A 159 -12.86 8.98 13.34
C PHE A 159 -13.91 10.00 13.79
N HIS A 160 -13.88 11.23 13.29
CA HIS A 160 -14.73 12.31 13.78
C HIS A 160 -15.65 12.90 12.71
N GLY A 161 -15.44 12.58 11.43
CA GLY A 161 -16.13 13.24 10.32
C GLY A 161 -15.67 14.67 10.09
N ILE A 162 -16.48 15.44 9.35
CA ILE A 162 -16.20 16.85 9.00
C ILE A 162 -17.22 17.83 9.59
N ALA A 163 -18.25 17.33 10.26
CA ALA A 163 -19.29 18.15 10.88
C ALA A 163 -18.90 18.52 12.31
N THR A 164 -19.35 19.69 12.76
CA THR A 164 -19.19 20.20 14.13
C THR A 164 -20.34 19.79 15.03
#